data_AF-A0A447PBR7-F1
#
_entry.id   AF-A0A447PBR7-F1
#
_cell.length_a   1.000
_cell.length_b   1.000
_cell.length_c   1.000
_cell.angle_alpha   90.00
_cell.angle_beta   90.00
_cell.angle_gamma   90.00
#
_symmetry.space_group_name_H-M   'P 1'
#
loop_
_entity.id
_entity.type
_entity.pdbx_description
1 polymer ?
#
loop_
_entity_poly.entity_id
_entity_poly.type
_entity_poly.pdbx_seq_one_letter_code
_entity_poly.pdbx_strand_id
1 'polypeptide(L)'
;MPRVLQGIELKEIDLSTQLLGIPLKTPIIQAPMAAQGLAHASGELATAKGMAQVGSIFSLSTYGNKTIEEVANVSGKNPFFFQLYMSKNNQFNEFILAQAVKHGAKAIILTVDSPVGGYREEDIKNNFQFPLGFANLEMFARKNDDGSKTGKGAGISEIYAQAKQAFTPEDIAYVHRISGLPVIVKGIQSPEDAEIAIQAGPQEYGFLIMVVVN
;
A
#
# COMPACT_ATOMS: atom_id res chain seq x y z
N MET A 1 -17.03 6.62 25.34
CA MET A 1 -17.71 6.24 26.60
C MET A 1 -18.46 4.93 26.41
N PRO A 2 -18.22 3.88 27.23
CA PRO A 2 -19.04 2.67 27.21
C PRO A 2 -20.51 3.00 27.49
N ARG A 3 -21.44 2.32 26.81
CA ARG A 3 -22.87 2.41 27.09
C ARG A 3 -23.30 1.14 27.83
N VAL A 4 -23.97 1.29 28.97
CA VAL A 4 -24.48 0.17 29.80
C VAL A 4 -25.97 -0.08 29.50
N LEU A 5 -26.49 -1.24 29.92
CA LEU A 5 -27.91 -1.61 29.76
C LEU A 5 -28.42 -1.61 28.29
N GLN A 6 -27.57 -2.02 27.35
CA GLN A 6 -27.89 -1.98 25.91
C GLN A 6 -28.65 -3.21 25.40
N GLY A 7 -28.78 -4.26 26.21
CA GLY A 7 -29.50 -5.48 25.81
C GLY A 7 -28.84 -6.25 24.65
N ILE A 8 -27.51 -6.16 24.51
CA ILE A 8 -26.74 -6.83 23.44
C ILE A 8 -26.16 -8.14 23.97
N GLU A 9 -26.39 -9.24 23.26
CA GLU A 9 -25.75 -10.52 23.50
C GLU A 9 -24.49 -10.70 22.64
N LEU A 10 -23.54 -11.53 23.11
CA LEU A 10 -22.29 -11.80 22.37
C LEU A 10 -22.53 -12.32 20.95
N LYS A 11 -23.57 -13.11 20.74
CA LYS A 11 -23.93 -13.69 19.43
C LYS A 11 -24.45 -12.64 18.43
N GLU A 12 -24.85 -11.46 18.90
CA GLU A 12 -25.39 -10.36 18.10
C GLU A 12 -24.28 -9.38 17.67
N ILE A 13 -23.06 -9.57 18.16
CA ILE A 13 -21.90 -8.76 17.76
C ILE A 13 -21.50 -9.17 16.35
N ASP A 14 -21.78 -8.28 15.40
CA ASP A 14 -21.32 -8.39 14.02
C ASP A 14 -20.24 -7.34 13.73
N LEU A 15 -19.05 -7.82 13.36
CA LEU A 15 -17.94 -6.96 12.93
C LEU A 15 -17.89 -6.82 11.39
N SER A 16 -18.82 -7.46 10.67
CA SER A 16 -18.85 -7.37 9.23
C SER A 16 -19.09 -5.94 8.76
N THR A 17 -18.46 -5.60 7.64
CA THR A 17 -18.60 -4.30 7.01
C THR A 17 -18.20 -4.42 5.54
N GLN A 18 -18.16 -3.30 4.83
CA GLN A 18 -17.64 -3.23 3.47
C GLN A 18 -16.72 -2.04 3.29
N LEU A 19 -15.71 -2.20 2.44
CA LEU A 19 -14.82 -1.13 2.00
C LEU A 19 -14.73 -1.15 0.47
N LEU A 20 -15.03 -0.05 -0.20
CA LEU A 20 -15.08 0.01 -1.67
C LEU A 20 -15.99 -1.06 -2.31
N GLY A 21 -17.10 -1.39 -1.65
CA GLY A 21 -18.02 -2.45 -2.07
C GLY A 21 -17.50 -3.88 -1.85
N ILE A 22 -16.36 -4.04 -1.18
CA ILE A 22 -15.77 -5.34 -0.85
C ILE A 22 -16.25 -5.77 0.54
N PRO A 23 -16.94 -6.92 0.68
CA PRO A 23 -17.38 -7.41 1.98
C PRO A 23 -16.19 -7.89 2.83
N LEU A 24 -16.18 -7.51 4.10
CA LEU A 24 -15.17 -7.85 5.10
C LEU A 24 -15.84 -8.46 6.34
N LYS A 25 -15.16 -9.39 7.00
CA LYS A 25 -15.62 -9.96 8.29
C LYS A 25 -15.28 -9.09 9.50
N THR A 26 -14.47 -8.05 9.31
CA THR A 26 -13.98 -7.14 10.35
C THR A 26 -13.68 -5.78 9.73
N PRO A 27 -13.84 -4.65 10.45
CA PRO A 27 -13.45 -3.33 9.95
C PRO A 27 -11.93 -3.10 9.98
N ILE A 28 -11.13 -4.08 10.40
CA ILE A 28 -9.69 -3.96 10.55
C ILE A 28 -9.00 -4.50 9.31
N ILE A 29 -8.28 -3.65 8.58
CA ILE A 29 -7.41 -4.03 7.45
C ILE A 29 -5.93 -3.90 7.83
N GLN A 30 -5.05 -4.55 7.07
CA GLN A 30 -3.62 -4.45 7.30
C GLN A 30 -3.05 -3.23 6.57
N ALA A 31 -2.36 -2.36 7.33
CA ALA A 31 -1.69 -1.18 6.78
C ALA A 31 -0.47 -1.59 5.93
N PRO A 32 -0.21 -0.94 4.79
CA PRO A 32 0.95 -1.29 3.96
C PRO A 32 2.26 -1.08 4.73
N MET A 33 3.06 -2.14 4.80
CA MET A 33 4.37 -2.15 5.45
C MET A 33 5.40 -2.75 4.52
N ALA A 34 6.49 -2.02 4.30
CA ALA A 34 7.64 -2.50 3.56
C ALA A 34 8.43 -3.54 4.36
N ALA A 35 9.25 -4.32 3.66
CA ALA A 35 10.30 -5.14 4.26
C ALA A 35 9.85 -6.14 5.34
N GLN A 36 8.69 -6.81 5.19
CA GLN A 36 8.21 -7.75 6.23
C GLN A 36 9.11 -8.98 6.39
N GLY A 37 9.99 -9.25 5.40
CA GLY A 37 11.05 -10.25 5.47
C GLY A 37 12.06 -10.01 6.59
N LEU A 38 12.14 -8.78 7.13
CA LEU A 38 12.94 -8.47 8.32
C LEU A 38 12.39 -9.16 9.58
N ALA A 39 11.06 -9.33 9.65
CA ALA A 39 10.40 -9.93 10.81
C ALA A 39 10.32 -11.45 10.71
N HIS A 40 10.08 -11.99 9.50
CA HIS A 40 9.95 -13.42 9.28
C HIS A 40 10.29 -13.80 7.84
N ALA A 41 10.90 -14.97 7.61
CA ALA A 41 11.33 -15.40 6.27
C ALA A 41 10.19 -15.50 5.23
N SER A 42 8.97 -15.81 5.68
CA SER A 42 7.77 -15.81 4.83
C SER A 42 7.33 -14.41 4.38
N GLY A 43 7.76 -13.37 5.09
CA GLY A 43 7.44 -11.97 4.84
C GLY A 43 5.95 -11.72 4.61
N GLU A 44 5.66 -10.95 3.57
CA GLU A 44 4.31 -10.54 3.18
C GLU A 44 3.39 -11.73 2.86
N LEU A 45 3.92 -12.90 2.49
CA LEU A 45 3.08 -14.08 2.21
C LEU A 45 2.39 -14.62 3.46
N ALA A 46 3.06 -14.56 4.63
CA ALA A 46 2.44 -14.98 5.88
C ALA A 46 1.31 -14.01 6.27
N THR A 47 1.56 -12.70 6.16
CA THR A 47 0.59 -11.66 6.46
C THR A 47 -0.62 -11.75 5.52
N ALA A 48 -0.41 -11.90 4.21
CA ALA A 48 -1.48 -12.06 3.24
C ALA A 48 -2.37 -13.29 3.55
N LYS A 49 -1.77 -14.43 3.90
CA LYS A 49 -2.52 -15.63 4.32
C LYS A 49 -3.33 -15.40 5.60
N GLY A 50 -2.75 -14.72 6.59
CA GLY A 50 -3.45 -14.37 7.83
C GLY A 50 -4.67 -13.49 7.56
N MET A 51 -4.50 -12.44 6.73
CA MET A 51 -5.60 -11.55 6.34
C MET A 51 -6.70 -12.29 5.57
N ALA A 52 -6.32 -13.24 4.70
CA ALA A 52 -7.30 -14.07 4.01
C ALA A 52 -8.10 -15.00 4.95
N GLN A 53 -7.46 -15.56 5.97
CA GLN A 53 -8.14 -16.41 6.96
C GLN A 53 -9.18 -15.64 7.78
N VAL A 54 -8.86 -14.40 8.16
CA VAL A 54 -9.79 -13.54 8.92
C VAL A 54 -10.80 -12.82 8.03
N GLY A 55 -10.72 -12.97 6.70
CA GLY A 55 -11.63 -12.35 5.74
C GLY A 55 -11.51 -10.81 5.72
N SER A 56 -10.27 -10.31 5.67
CA SER A 56 -9.96 -8.89 5.58
C SER A 56 -8.88 -8.61 4.52
N ILE A 57 -8.58 -7.33 4.28
CA ILE A 57 -7.71 -6.86 3.20
C ILE A 57 -6.25 -6.79 3.65
N PHE A 58 -5.37 -7.38 2.86
CA PHE A 58 -3.92 -7.17 2.92
C PHE A 58 -3.50 -6.02 1.99
N SER A 59 -2.53 -5.21 2.41
CA SER A 59 -1.98 -4.13 1.59
C SER A 59 -0.50 -4.35 1.32
N LEU A 60 -0.13 -4.68 0.07
CA LEU A 60 1.27 -4.90 -0.30
C LEU A 60 1.97 -3.56 -0.58
N SER A 61 3.15 -3.33 0.01
CA SER A 61 3.97 -2.16 -0.30
C SER A 61 4.74 -2.32 -1.62
N THR A 62 4.99 -1.20 -2.30
CA THR A 62 5.98 -1.11 -3.39
C THR A 62 7.33 -1.70 -2.97
N TYR A 63 7.74 -1.47 -1.73
CA TYR A 63 8.99 -1.97 -1.14
C TYR A 63 8.80 -3.29 -0.37
N GLY A 64 7.93 -4.17 -0.86
CA GLY A 64 7.76 -5.52 -0.30
C GLY A 64 8.90 -6.48 -0.66
N ASN A 65 9.20 -7.44 0.22
CA ASN A 65 10.17 -8.51 -0.08
C ASN A 65 9.57 -9.63 -0.97
N LYS A 66 8.30 -9.50 -1.35
CA LYS A 66 7.54 -10.42 -2.20
C LYS A 66 6.89 -9.67 -3.34
N THR A 67 6.77 -10.34 -4.47
CA THR A 67 6.15 -9.77 -5.67
C THR A 67 4.63 -9.69 -5.51
N ILE A 68 4.01 -8.80 -6.29
CA ILE A 68 2.54 -8.73 -6.42
C ILE A 68 1.97 -10.09 -6.82
N GLU A 69 2.61 -10.81 -7.73
CA GLU A 69 2.18 -12.14 -8.17
C GLU A 69 2.16 -13.16 -7.03
N GLU A 70 3.23 -13.27 -6.26
CA GLU A 70 3.29 -14.20 -5.12
C GLU A 70 2.21 -13.89 -4.08
N VAL A 71 1.97 -12.60 -3.80
CA VAL A 71 0.92 -12.15 -2.88
C VAL A 71 -0.47 -12.47 -3.41
N ALA A 72 -0.73 -12.24 -4.69
CA ALA A 72 -2.01 -12.58 -5.32
C ALA A 72 -2.26 -14.10 -5.25
N ASN A 73 -1.24 -14.91 -5.53
CA ASN A 73 -1.34 -16.36 -5.49
C ASN A 73 -1.71 -16.89 -4.09
N VAL A 74 -1.12 -16.35 -3.02
CA VAL A 74 -1.45 -16.79 -1.65
C VAL A 74 -2.73 -16.16 -1.11
N SER A 75 -3.14 -15.00 -1.62
CA SER A 75 -4.43 -14.37 -1.31
C SER A 75 -5.60 -15.14 -1.94
N GLY A 76 -5.36 -15.82 -3.07
CA GLY A 76 -6.38 -16.58 -3.78
C GLY A 76 -7.55 -15.69 -4.21
N LYS A 77 -8.74 -15.93 -3.66
CA LYS A 77 -9.93 -15.09 -3.92
C LYS A 77 -10.07 -13.91 -2.95
N ASN A 78 -9.24 -13.84 -1.90
CA ASN A 78 -9.31 -12.77 -0.93
C ASN A 78 -8.82 -11.45 -1.55
N PRO A 79 -9.50 -10.31 -1.30
CA PRO A 79 -9.07 -9.02 -1.81
C PRO A 79 -7.72 -8.59 -1.22
N PHE A 80 -6.90 -7.93 -2.03
CA PHE A 80 -5.72 -7.21 -1.58
C PHE A 80 -5.62 -5.85 -2.27
N PHE A 81 -4.99 -4.90 -1.61
CA PHE A 81 -4.64 -3.59 -2.16
C PHE A 81 -3.14 -3.52 -2.42
N PHE A 82 -2.75 -2.63 -3.34
CA PHE A 82 -1.35 -2.34 -3.61
C PHE A 82 -1.03 -0.90 -3.21
N GLN A 83 -0.05 -0.71 -2.34
CA GLN A 83 0.46 0.59 -1.96
C GLN A 83 1.59 1.02 -2.90
N LEU A 84 1.39 2.19 -3.50
CA LEU A 84 2.32 2.83 -4.43
C LEU A 84 3.12 3.92 -3.70
N TYR A 85 4.44 3.75 -3.68
CA TYR A 85 5.37 4.88 -3.63
C TYR A 85 5.67 5.28 -5.07
N MET A 86 5.13 6.42 -5.49
CA MET A 86 5.31 6.90 -6.85
C MET A 86 6.79 7.25 -7.06
N SER A 87 7.38 6.74 -8.14
CA SER A 87 8.76 7.04 -8.54
C SER A 87 8.81 8.29 -9.43
N LYS A 88 9.99 8.93 -9.51
CA LYS A 88 10.30 9.90 -10.57
C LYS A 88 10.31 9.26 -11.97
N ASN A 89 10.51 7.94 -12.05
CA ASN A 89 10.46 7.18 -13.29
C ASN A 89 9.02 6.74 -13.60
N ASN A 90 8.38 7.37 -14.58
CA ASN A 90 7.03 7.01 -15.01
C ASN A 90 6.94 5.59 -15.59
N GLN A 91 7.99 5.07 -16.22
CA GLN A 91 7.98 3.69 -16.71
C GLN A 91 7.87 2.68 -15.56
N PHE A 92 8.52 2.96 -14.43
CA PHE A 92 8.35 2.16 -13.22
C PHE A 92 6.90 2.23 -12.69
N ASN A 93 6.34 3.44 -12.62
CA ASN A 93 4.97 3.65 -12.14
C ASN A 93 3.96 2.88 -13.00
N GLU A 94 4.05 3.00 -14.33
CA GLU A 94 3.18 2.30 -15.26
C GLU A 94 3.36 0.79 -15.17
N PHE A 95 4.61 0.31 -15.11
CA PHE A 95 4.91 -1.10 -14.96
C PHE A 95 4.28 -1.70 -13.70
N ILE A 96 4.49 -1.06 -12.54
CA ILE A 96 4.06 -1.64 -11.28
C ILE A 96 2.54 -1.56 -11.10
N LEU A 97 1.90 -0.49 -11.61
CA LEU A 97 0.45 -0.39 -11.67
C LEU A 97 -0.16 -1.46 -12.58
N ALA A 98 0.44 -1.69 -13.75
CA ALA A 98 0.00 -2.76 -14.66
C ALA A 98 0.10 -4.14 -13.99
N GLN A 99 1.17 -4.39 -13.22
CA GLN A 99 1.31 -5.61 -12.44
C GLN A 99 0.24 -5.73 -11.34
N ALA A 100 -0.07 -4.64 -10.63
CA ALA A 100 -1.13 -4.62 -9.63
C ALA A 100 -2.49 -5.00 -10.24
N VAL A 101 -2.84 -4.39 -11.38
CA VAL A 101 -4.08 -4.68 -12.12
C VAL A 101 -4.10 -6.12 -12.62
N LYS A 102 -3.02 -6.56 -13.30
CA LYS A 102 -2.89 -7.91 -13.87
C LYS A 102 -3.13 -9.00 -12.83
N HIS A 103 -2.64 -8.80 -11.60
CA HIS A 103 -2.74 -9.77 -10.52
C HIS A 103 -3.93 -9.52 -9.58
N GLY A 104 -4.85 -8.62 -9.95
CA GLY A 104 -6.17 -8.52 -9.32
C GLY A 104 -6.23 -7.64 -8.07
N ALA A 105 -5.30 -6.71 -7.90
CA ALA A 105 -5.40 -5.69 -6.85
C ALA A 105 -6.74 -4.95 -6.96
N LYS A 106 -7.37 -4.65 -5.83
CA LYS A 106 -8.70 -4.03 -5.78
C LYS A 106 -8.70 -2.52 -5.60
N ALA A 107 -7.58 -1.97 -5.14
CA ALA A 107 -7.35 -0.53 -5.03
C ALA A 107 -5.85 -0.24 -5.01
N ILE A 108 -5.51 1.01 -5.33
CA ILE A 108 -4.16 1.56 -5.17
C ILE A 108 -4.14 2.49 -3.96
N ILE A 109 -3.22 2.28 -3.03
CA ILE A 109 -2.96 3.19 -1.91
C ILE A 109 -1.78 4.08 -2.31
N LEU A 110 -2.03 5.32 -2.71
CA LEU A 110 -0.99 6.30 -3.01
C LEU A 110 -0.50 6.95 -1.72
N THR A 111 0.75 6.71 -1.33
CA THR A 111 1.33 7.29 -0.10
C THR A 111 2.03 8.60 -0.41
N VAL A 112 1.56 9.70 0.20
CA VAL A 112 2.03 11.07 -0.10
C VAL A 112 2.73 11.76 1.08
N ASP A 113 2.71 11.16 2.28
CA ASP A 113 3.32 11.72 3.51
C ASP A 113 4.85 11.54 3.61
N SER A 114 5.47 10.79 2.70
CA SER A 114 6.88 10.42 2.77
C SER A 114 7.67 10.82 1.51
N PRO A 115 7.64 12.09 1.07
CA PRO A 115 8.42 12.54 -0.09
C PRO A 115 9.94 12.47 0.16
N VAL A 116 10.35 12.49 1.42
CA VAL A 116 11.73 12.30 1.88
C VAL A 116 11.78 11.27 3.01
N GLY A 117 12.96 10.69 3.23
CA GLY A 117 13.18 9.84 4.40
C GLY A 117 13.04 10.65 5.68
N GLY A 118 12.20 10.19 6.61
CA GLY A 118 12.12 10.78 7.95
C GLY A 118 13.43 10.60 8.73
N TYR A 119 13.67 11.48 9.70
CA TYR A 119 14.83 11.37 10.58
C TYR A 119 14.59 10.27 11.63
N ARG A 120 15.26 9.13 11.45
CA ARG A 120 15.13 7.94 12.30
C ARG A 120 16.45 7.65 12.99
N GLU A 121 16.59 8.13 14.22
CA GLU A 121 17.86 8.06 14.95
C GLU A 121 18.40 6.64 15.09
N GLU A 122 17.55 5.66 15.37
CA GLU A 122 17.98 4.28 15.54
C GLU A 122 18.52 3.68 14.23
N ASP A 123 17.96 4.05 13.08
CA ASP A 123 18.49 3.59 11.79
C ASP A 123 19.88 4.18 11.52
N ILE A 124 20.12 5.43 11.96
CA ILE A 124 21.42 6.10 11.84
C ILE A 124 22.44 5.48 12.80
N LYS A 125 22.10 5.34 14.08
CA LYS A 125 22.97 4.77 15.12
C LYS A 125 23.39 3.34 14.76
N ASN A 126 22.47 2.56 14.21
CA ASN A 126 22.72 1.18 13.84
C ASN A 126 23.28 1.02 12.42
N ASN A 127 23.48 2.11 11.68
CA ASN A 127 23.88 2.12 10.26
C ASN A 127 23.03 1.13 9.45
N PHE A 128 21.71 1.17 9.63
CA PHE A 128 20.80 0.17 9.09
C PHE A 128 20.82 0.18 7.56
N GLN A 129 21.00 -1.01 7.00
CA GLN A 129 20.87 -1.29 5.57
C GLN A 129 19.93 -2.47 5.40
N PHE A 130 19.11 -2.44 4.35
CA PHE A 130 18.22 -3.56 4.09
C PHE A 130 19.03 -4.81 3.72
N PRO A 131 18.93 -5.92 4.48
CA PRO A 131 19.61 -7.18 4.16
C PRO A 131 18.96 -7.93 2.99
N LEU A 132 17.71 -7.58 2.66
CA LEU A 132 16.89 -8.20 1.62
C LEU A 132 16.54 -7.18 0.54
N GLY A 133 16.39 -7.67 -0.70
CA GLY A 133 15.89 -6.87 -1.80
C GLY A 133 14.37 -6.71 -1.77
N PHE A 134 13.87 -5.71 -2.49
CA PHE A 134 12.48 -5.45 -2.75
C PHE A 134 12.10 -6.07 -4.09
N ALA A 135 11.32 -7.15 -4.03
CA ALA A 135 11.10 -8.03 -5.16
C ALA A 135 10.45 -7.31 -6.36
N ASN A 136 9.58 -6.32 -6.11
CA ASN A 136 8.97 -5.51 -7.15
C ASN A 136 9.98 -4.63 -7.91
N LEU A 137 10.94 -4.03 -7.20
CA LEU A 137 12.01 -3.24 -7.80
C LEU A 137 12.98 -4.14 -8.56
N GLU A 138 13.36 -5.27 -7.98
CA GLU A 138 14.19 -6.25 -8.68
C GLU A 138 13.54 -6.76 -9.97
N MET A 139 12.24 -6.99 -9.96
CA MET A 139 11.49 -7.41 -11.14
C MET A 139 11.55 -6.35 -12.24
N PHE A 140 11.41 -5.07 -11.89
CA PHE A 140 11.56 -3.98 -12.86
C PHE A 140 13.00 -3.86 -13.37
N ALA A 141 13.98 -3.87 -12.48
CA ALA A 141 15.40 -3.76 -12.83
C ALA A 141 15.84 -4.87 -13.79
N ARG A 142 15.46 -6.13 -13.50
CA ARG A 142 15.75 -7.29 -14.37
C ARG A 142 15.11 -7.16 -15.76
N LYS A 143 13.92 -6.56 -15.84
CA LYS A 143 13.20 -6.42 -17.11
C LYS A 143 13.77 -5.31 -18.00
N ASN A 144 14.31 -4.25 -17.39
CA ASN A 144 14.82 -3.08 -18.11
C ASN A 144 16.35 -3.03 -18.22
N ASP A 145 17.06 -3.96 -17.58
CA ASP A 145 18.52 -4.03 -17.54
C ASP A 145 19.17 -2.68 -17.13
N ASP A 146 18.53 -2.00 -16.17
CA ASP A 146 18.83 -0.59 -15.85
C ASP A 146 19.81 -0.40 -14.67
N GLY A 147 20.24 -1.50 -14.04
CA GLY A 147 21.15 -1.48 -12.89
C GLY A 147 20.60 -0.74 -11.67
N SER A 148 19.29 -0.49 -11.61
CA SER A 148 18.67 0.25 -10.51
C SER A 148 18.84 -0.47 -9.17
N LYS A 149 18.99 0.31 -8.09
CA LYS A 149 19.09 -0.24 -6.74
C LYS A 149 17.79 -0.92 -6.35
N THR A 150 17.88 -2.14 -5.84
CA THR A 150 16.71 -2.99 -5.58
C THR A 150 16.43 -3.20 -4.09
N GLY A 151 16.95 -2.35 -3.20
CA GLY A 151 16.75 -2.48 -1.75
C GLY A 151 17.96 -3.08 -1.02
N LYS A 152 18.52 -4.20 -1.49
CA LYS A 152 19.59 -4.90 -0.78
C LYS A 152 20.84 -4.01 -0.65
N GLY A 153 21.32 -3.81 0.58
CA GLY A 153 22.48 -2.97 0.90
C GLY A 153 22.19 -1.46 0.85
N ALA A 154 20.97 -1.03 0.50
CA ALA A 154 20.59 0.37 0.52
C ALA A 154 20.12 0.78 1.92
N GLY A 155 20.43 2.02 2.30
CA GLY A 155 19.84 2.66 3.47
C GLY A 155 18.42 3.16 3.19
N ILE A 156 17.64 3.43 4.23
CA ILE A 156 16.25 3.90 4.11
C ILE A 156 16.16 5.21 3.31
N SER A 157 16.99 6.20 3.63
CA SER A 157 16.99 7.50 2.93
C SER A 157 17.32 7.37 1.44
N GLU A 158 18.16 6.42 1.04
CA GLU A 158 18.49 6.18 -0.37
C GLU A 158 17.29 5.65 -1.16
N ILE A 159 16.47 4.80 -0.53
CA ILE A 159 15.26 4.24 -1.14
C ILE A 159 14.21 5.35 -1.33
N TYR A 160 13.98 6.17 -0.31
CA TYR A 160 13.04 7.29 -0.41
C TYR A 160 13.51 8.40 -1.39
N ALA A 161 14.82 8.55 -1.63
CA ALA A 161 15.31 9.53 -2.62
C ALA A 161 14.84 9.26 -4.06
N GLN A 162 14.46 8.00 -4.36
CA GLN A 162 13.89 7.59 -5.65
C GLN A 162 12.39 7.88 -5.78
N ALA A 163 11.72 8.14 -4.66
CA ALA A 163 10.32 8.53 -4.67
C ALA A 163 10.14 9.94 -5.24
N LYS A 164 8.98 10.16 -5.84
CA LYS A 164 8.52 11.48 -6.26
C LYS A 164 8.32 12.35 -5.02
N GLN A 165 8.78 13.59 -5.10
CA GLN A 165 8.68 14.58 -4.02
C GLN A 165 7.57 15.58 -4.27
N ALA A 166 7.53 16.14 -5.48
CA ALA A 166 6.57 17.15 -5.87
C ALA A 166 5.24 16.51 -6.31
N PHE A 167 4.48 16.01 -5.35
CA PHE A 167 3.13 15.53 -5.59
C PHE A 167 2.18 16.68 -5.95
N THR A 168 1.26 16.39 -6.86
CA THR A 168 0.22 17.29 -7.32
C THR A 168 -1.11 16.53 -7.37
N PRO A 169 -2.28 17.21 -7.29
CA PRO A 169 -3.58 16.56 -7.46
C PRO A 169 -3.67 15.70 -8.74
N GLU A 170 -3.02 16.11 -9.82
CA GLU A 170 -2.97 15.40 -11.10
C GLU A 170 -2.34 14.01 -10.99
N ASP A 171 -1.51 13.75 -9.98
CA ASP A 171 -0.92 12.43 -9.75
C ASP A 171 -1.98 11.41 -9.31
N ILE A 172 -3.02 11.84 -8.60
CA ILE A 172 -4.16 10.98 -8.21
C ILE A 172 -4.91 10.55 -9.47
N ALA A 173 -5.24 11.51 -10.33
CA ALA A 173 -5.90 11.25 -11.61
C ALA A 173 -5.03 10.39 -12.54
N TYR A 174 -3.72 10.63 -12.57
CA TYR A 174 -2.76 9.80 -13.31
C TYR A 174 -2.80 8.34 -12.86
N VAL A 175 -2.68 8.08 -11.56
CA VAL A 175 -2.69 6.71 -11.01
C VAL A 175 -4.01 6.01 -11.33
N HIS A 176 -5.15 6.71 -11.18
CA HIS A 176 -6.44 6.15 -11.55
C HIS A 176 -6.51 5.85 -13.05
N ARG A 177 -6.13 6.77 -13.92
CA ARG A 177 -6.19 6.60 -15.38
C ARG A 177 -5.36 5.41 -15.86
N ILE A 178 -4.18 5.19 -15.29
CA ILE A 178 -3.30 4.08 -15.66
C ILE A 178 -3.81 2.74 -15.12
N SER A 179 -4.33 2.72 -13.89
CA SER A 179 -4.76 1.46 -13.25
C SER A 179 -6.21 1.07 -13.51
N GLY A 180 -7.09 2.03 -13.76
CA GLY A 180 -8.55 1.83 -13.73
C GLY A 180 -9.10 1.47 -12.35
N LEU A 181 -8.29 1.52 -11.29
CA LEU A 181 -8.68 1.11 -9.94
C LEU A 181 -9.02 2.32 -9.06
N PRO A 182 -9.82 2.13 -7.98
CA PRO A 182 -9.98 3.12 -6.94
C PRO A 182 -8.61 3.52 -6.33
N VAL A 183 -8.44 4.81 -6.05
CA VAL A 183 -7.21 5.36 -5.45
C VAL A 183 -7.51 5.88 -4.05
N ILE A 184 -6.77 5.36 -3.07
CA ILE A 184 -6.79 5.77 -1.67
C ILE A 184 -5.55 6.65 -1.42
N VAL A 185 -5.73 7.90 -0.99
CA VAL A 185 -4.61 8.79 -0.65
C VAL A 185 -4.25 8.60 0.84
N LYS A 186 -3.08 8.04 1.10
CA LYS A 186 -2.55 7.78 2.45
C LYS A 186 -1.61 8.89 2.88
N GLY A 187 -1.78 9.37 4.12
CA GLY A 187 -0.89 10.35 4.74
C GLY A 187 -1.50 11.72 4.98
N ILE A 188 -2.78 11.91 4.65
CA ILE A 188 -3.50 13.16 4.89
C ILE A 188 -3.73 13.35 6.39
N GLN A 189 -3.47 14.56 6.89
CA GLN A 189 -3.70 14.95 8.28
C GLN A 189 -4.49 16.27 8.41
N SER A 190 -4.86 16.92 7.30
CA SER A 190 -5.67 18.13 7.28
C SER A 190 -7.00 17.90 6.56
N PRO A 191 -8.11 18.52 7.01
CA PRO A 191 -9.37 18.51 6.26
C PRO A 191 -9.25 19.11 4.86
N GLU A 192 -8.42 20.14 4.69
CA GLU A 192 -8.21 20.81 3.41
C GLU A 192 -7.56 19.89 2.37
N ASP A 193 -6.56 19.09 2.78
CA ASP A 193 -5.93 18.12 1.88
C ASP A 193 -6.87 16.96 1.55
N ALA A 194 -7.78 16.60 2.48
CA ALA A 194 -8.83 15.61 2.19
C ALA A 194 -9.77 16.11 1.08
N GLU A 195 -10.18 17.38 1.15
CA GLU A 195 -11.03 18.00 0.12
C GLU A 195 -10.30 18.08 -1.23
N ILE A 196 -9.04 18.51 -1.25
CA ILE A 196 -8.21 18.55 -2.47
C ILE A 196 -8.12 17.16 -3.10
N ALA A 197 -7.84 16.13 -2.29
CA ALA A 197 -7.77 14.77 -2.79
C ALA A 197 -9.09 14.36 -3.43
N ILE A 198 -10.23 14.63 -2.77
CA ILE A 198 -11.58 14.23 -3.25
C ILE A 198 -11.87 14.88 -4.59
N GLN A 199 -11.55 16.17 -4.73
CA GLN A 199 -11.75 16.93 -5.98
C GLN A 199 -10.84 16.46 -7.12
N ALA A 200 -9.65 15.96 -6.80
CA ALA A 200 -8.69 15.44 -7.78
C ALA A 200 -9.12 14.10 -8.40
N GLY A 201 -10.04 13.38 -7.74
CA GLY A 201 -10.59 12.12 -8.23
C GLY A 201 -11.53 12.31 -9.43
N PRO A 202 -11.58 11.36 -10.37
CA PRO A 202 -12.62 11.34 -11.40
C PRO A 202 -14.01 11.22 -10.75
N GLN A 203 -14.90 12.13 -11.12
CA GLN A 203 -16.22 12.31 -10.51
C GLN A 203 -17.24 11.22 -10.90
N GLU A 204 -16.92 10.37 -11.88
CA GLU A 204 -17.86 9.41 -12.50
C GLU A 204 -17.99 8.07 -11.76
N TYR A 205 -17.10 7.79 -10.82
CA TYR A 205 -17.20 6.62 -9.94
C TYR A 205 -17.31 7.15 -8.52
N GLY A 206 -18.13 6.52 -7.66
CA GLY A 206 -18.28 6.87 -6.24
C GLY A 206 -16.97 6.73 -5.48
N PHE A 207 -16.06 7.68 -5.70
CA PHE A 207 -14.67 7.69 -5.26
C PHE A 207 -14.67 7.88 -3.75
N LEU A 208 -14.32 6.81 -3.04
CA LEU A 208 -14.04 6.90 -1.63
C LEU A 208 -12.54 7.13 -1.48
N ILE A 209 -12.16 8.38 -1.27
CA ILE A 209 -10.84 8.68 -0.75
C ILE A 209 -10.87 8.40 0.74
N MET A 210 -10.34 7.23 1.09
CA MET A 210 -10.16 6.87 2.48
C MET A 210 -8.86 7.54 2.97
N VAL A 211 -9.01 8.61 3.72
CA VAL A 211 -7.88 9.23 4.42
C VAL A 211 -7.43 8.30 5.53
N VAL A 212 -6.23 7.72 5.37
CA VAL A 212 -5.57 6.97 6.44
C VAL A 212 -4.58 7.90 7.12
N VAL A 213 -4.91 8.30 8.35
CA VAL A 213 -4.05 9.05 9.27
C VAL A 213 -3.14 8.03 9.96
N ASN A 214 -1.81 8.29 9.99
CA ASN A 214 -0.87 7.48 10.79
C ASN A 214 -1.08 7.69 12.29
#